data_AF-A0A843CB28-F1
#
_entry.id   AF-A0A843CB28-F1
#
_cell.length_a   1.000
_cell.length_b   1.000
_cell.length_c   1.000
_cell.angle_alpha   90.00
_cell.angle_beta   90.00
_cell.angle_gamma   90.00
#
_symmetry.space_group_name_H-M   'P 1'
#
loop_
_entity.id
_entity.type
_entity.pdbx_description
1 polymer ?
#
loop_
_entity_poly.entity_id
_entity_poly.type
_entity_poly.pdbx_seq_one_letter_code
_entity_poly.pdbx_strand_id
1 'polypeptide(L)'
;MKPKRSIWERIKYAKNEGIILGIVWFLILLFIMPVLEGTYTKLITDIGAIFILISFVLGVYNAYPLTMWIDRRIPNTDFGIWLRRIVTGIMVVGGFGFAILIFISSMVSTAQLHLQGVKFIPAISFLSISVLFASFFIGIAIFAGYIEFTHERRAGTIVFFGRSKY
;
A
#
# COMPACT_ATOMS: atom_id res chain seq x y z
N MET A 1 -28.42 3.75 24.35
CA MET A 1 -27.22 2.97 23.96
C MET A 1 -27.10 3.00 22.44
N LYS A 2 -26.04 3.60 21.87
CA LYS A 2 -25.82 3.60 20.42
C LYS A 2 -25.49 2.16 19.98
N PRO A 3 -26.10 1.64 18.90
CA PRO A 3 -25.88 0.26 18.46
C PRO A 3 -24.39 0.04 18.15
N LYS A 4 -23.88 -1.12 18.57
CA LYS A 4 -22.51 -1.60 18.32
C LYS A 4 -22.35 -1.77 16.80
N ARG A 5 -21.97 -0.70 16.10
CA ARG A 5 -21.66 -0.75 14.66
C ARG A 5 -20.63 -1.83 14.40
N SER A 6 -20.91 -2.71 13.44
CA SER A 6 -20.00 -3.80 13.10
C SER A 6 -18.65 -3.22 12.65
N ILE A 7 -17.57 -3.98 12.84
CA ILE A 7 -16.21 -3.57 12.43
C ILE A 7 -16.19 -3.12 10.95
N TRP A 8 -16.99 -3.78 10.12
CA TRP A 8 -17.20 -3.46 8.71
C TRP A 8 -17.80 -2.07 8.46
N GLU A 9 -18.78 -1.63 9.28
CA GLU A 9 -19.36 -0.29 9.16
C GLU A 9 -18.38 0.80 9.60
N ARG A 10 -17.50 0.51 10.58
CA ARG A 10 -16.44 1.44 10.98
C ARG A 10 -15.40 1.61 9.88
N ILE A 11 -14.99 0.53 9.22
CA ILE A 11 -14.09 0.57 8.06
C ILE A 11 -14.71 1.38 6.90
N LYS A 12 -16.03 1.33 6.74
CA LYS A 12 -16.76 2.09 5.69
C LYS A 12 -16.73 3.61 5.94
N TYR A 13 -16.67 4.06 7.20
CA TYR A 13 -16.59 5.48 7.58
C TYR A 13 -15.15 6.02 7.69
N ALA A 14 -14.14 5.16 7.86
CA ALA A 14 -12.72 5.53 7.89
C ALA A 14 -12.14 5.91 6.50
N LYS A 15 -12.99 6.04 5.48
CA LYS A 15 -12.60 6.14 4.06
C LYS A 15 -11.70 7.35 3.74
N ASN A 16 -11.81 8.44 4.51
CA ASN A 16 -10.94 9.62 4.39
C ASN A 16 -9.85 9.67 5.48
N GLU A 17 -10.08 9.08 6.65
CA GLU A 17 -9.13 9.13 7.77
C GLU A 17 -7.84 8.36 7.49
N GLY A 18 -7.91 7.25 6.75
CA GLY A 18 -6.72 6.47 6.39
C GLY A 18 -5.68 7.29 5.61
N ILE A 19 -6.12 7.97 4.55
CA ILE A 19 -5.23 8.79 3.70
C ILE A 19 -4.62 9.92 4.53
N ILE A 20 -5.41 10.56 5.40
CA ILE A 20 -4.93 11.61 6.30
C ILE A 20 -3.86 11.05 7.26
N LEU A 21 -4.09 9.89 7.88
CA LEU A 21 -3.12 9.23 8.75
C LEU A 21 -1.83 8.87 8.00
N GLY A 22 -1.94 8.41 6.75
CA GLY A 22 -0.80 8.15 5.88
C GLY A 22 0.04 9.40 5.60
N ILE A 23 -0.62 10.52 5.27
CA ILE A 23 0.05 11.80 5.00
C ILE A 23 0.72 12.34 6.26
N VAL A 24 0.02 12.32 7.39
CA VAL A 24 0.58 12.78 8.68
C VAL A 24 1.78 11.91 9.07
N TRP A 25 1.67 10.58 8.92
CA TRP A 25 2.78 9.67 9.19
C TRP A 25 3.97 9.93 8.27
N PHE A 26 3.73 10.14 6.97
CA PHE A 26 4.77 10.50 6.01
C PHE A 26 5.50 11.80 6.41
N LEU A 27 4.78 12.84 6.84
CA LEU A 27 5.38 14.09 7.31
C LEU A 27 6.22 13.88 8.58
N ILE A 28 5.77 13.04 9.51
CA ILE A 28 6.54 12.68 10.71
C ILE A 28 7.84 11.97 10.33
N LEU A 29 7.76 10.99 9.42
CA LEU A 29 8.94 10.26 8.94
C LEU A 29 9.93 11.18 8.20
N LEU A 30 9.44 12.21 7.50
CA LEU A 30 10.27 13.09 6.68
C LEU A 30 10.94 14.21 7.49
N PHE A 31 10.25 14.77 8.49
CA PHE A 31 10.75 15.94 9.22
C PHE A 31 11.17 15.66 10.67
N ILE A 32 10.44 14.79 11.37
CA ILE A 32 10.64 14.58 12.81
C ILE A 32 11.62 13.43 13.05
N MET A 33 11.45 12.32 12.35
CA MET A 33 12.29 11.13 12.54
C MET A 33 13.77 11.37 12.27
N PRO A 34 14.20 12.11 11.22
CA PRO A 34 15.63 12.34 10.98
C PRO A 34 16.29 13.13 12.12
N VAL A 35 15.56 14.07 12.73
CA VAL A 35 16.05 14.85 13.88
C VAL A 35 16.17 13.95 15.12
N LEU A 36 15.21 13.06 15.34
CA LEU A 36 15.23 12.09 16.44
C LEU A 36 16.35 11.05 16.25
N GLU A 37 16.59 10.59 15.03
CA GLU A 37 17.69 9.66 14.68
C GLU A 37 19.07 10.25 14.97
N GLY A 38 19.24 11.54 14.64
CA GLY A 38 20.47 12.27 14.94
C GLY A 38 20.72 12.49 16.43
N THR A 39 19.65 12.64 17.22
CA THR A 39 19.74 12.96 18.66
C THR A 39 19.77 11.71 19.55
N TYR A 40 18.98 10.69 19.22
CA TYR A 40 18.72 9.49 20.04
C TYR A 40 18.99 8.19 19.27
N THR A 41 20.15 8.10 18.65
CA THR A 41 20.56 7.02 17.73
C THR A 41 20.31 5.60 18.26
N LYS A 42 20.76 5.27 19.50
CA LYS A 42 20.58 3.92 20.07
C LYS A 42 19.11 3.57 20.25
N LEU A 43 18.34 4.45 20.88
CA LEU A 43 16.93 4.24 21.16
C LEU A 43 16.15 4.01 19.87
N ILE A 44 16.36 4.86 18.85
CA ILE A 44 15.67 4.74 17.57
C ILE A 44 16.05 3.45 16.85
N THR A 45 17.32 3.02 16.93
CA THR A 45 17.75 1.72 16.36
C THR A 45 16.99 0.55 16.98
N ASP A 46 16.85 0.54 18.30
CA ASP A 46 16.20 -0.57 19.03
C ASP A 46 14.70 -0.66 18.75
N ILE A 47 14.02 0.48 18.61
CA ILE A 47 12.57 0.52 18.31
C ILE A 47 12.25 0.63 16.80
N GLY A 48 13.27 0.69 15.94
CA GLY A 48 13.13 0.97 14.51
C GLY A 48 12.21 0.01 13.77
N ALA A 49 12.20 -1.27 14.18
CA ALA A 49 11.31 -2.28 13.63
C ALA A 49 9.83 -1.91 13.75
N ILE A 50 9.44 -1.20 14.81
CA ILE A 50 8.06 -0.76 15.04
C ILE A 50 7.67 0.29 13.99
N PHE A 51 8.55 1.26 13.69
CA PHE A 51 8.29 2.27 12.67
C PHE A 51 8.10 1.66 11.28
N ILE A 52 8.95 0.69 10.95
CA ILE A 52 8.86 -0.06 9.69
C ILE A 52 7.53 -0.81 9.59
N LEU A 53 7.11 -1.47 10.68
CA LEU A 53 5.86 -2.23 10.73
C LEU A 53 4.63 -1.30 10.62
N ILE A 54 4.64 -0.16 11.30
CA ILE A 54 3.58 0.86 11.17
C ILE A 54 3.51 1.36 9.72
N SER A 55 4.65 1.68 9.11
CA SER A 55 4.72 2.08 7.71
C SER A 55 4.15 1.03 6.76
N PHE A 56 4.47 -0.25 6.97
CA PHE A 56 3.91 -1.34 6.17
C PHE A 56 2.39 -1.40 6.29
N VAL A 57 1.86 -1.37 7.52
CA VAL A 57 0.41 -1.45 7.76
C VAL A 57 -0.31 -0.25 7.16
N LEU A 58 0.21 0.96 7.33
CA LEU A 58 -0.38 2.18 6.77
C LEU A 58 -0.32 2.21 5.24
N GLY A 59 0.78 1.75 4.64
CA GLY A 59 0.90 1.68 3.19
C GLY A 59 -0.16 0.76 2.58
N VAL A 60 -0.29 -0.46 3.10
CA VAL A 60 -1.34 -1.39 2.68
C VAL A 60 -2.74 -0.82 2.96
N TYR A 61 -2.95 -0.24 4.14
CA TYR A 61 -4.25 0.33 4.51
C TYR A 61 -4.70 1.44 3.55
N ASN A 62 -3.77 2.30 3.11
CA ASN A 62 -4.05 3.40 2.18
C ASN A 62 -4.29 2.95 0.74
N ALA A 63 -3.77 1.78 0.35
CA ALA A 63 -4.01 1.23 -0.97
C ALA A 63 -5.47 0.80 -1.19
N TYR A 64 -6.13 0.30 -0.14
CA TYR A 64 -7.52 -0.16 -0.21
C TYR A 64 -8.54 0.93 -0.60
N PRO A 65 -8.63 2.10 0.07
CA PRO A 65 -9.61 3.12 -0.29
C PRO A 65 -9.40 3.66 -1.71
N LEU A 66 -8.14 3.74 -2.17
CA LEU A 66 -7.81 4.18 -3.52
C LEU A 66 -8.27 3.16 -4.57
N THR A 67 -7.92 1.88 -4.40
CA THR A 67 -8.33 0.81 -5.32
C THR A 67 -9.85 0.69 -5.42
N MET A 68 -10.55 0.76 -4.28
CA MET A 68 -12.02 0.77 -4.24
C MET A 68 -12.64 2.05 -4.82
N TRP A 69 -11.94 3.18 -4.77
CA TRP A 69 -12.41 4.42 -5.39
C TRP A 69 -12.36 4.32 -6.91
N ILE A 70 -11.27 3.79 -7.46
CA ILE A 70 -11.11 3.53 -8.90
C ILE A 70 -12.19 2.55 -9.37
N ASP A 71 -12.36 1.42 -8.67
CA ASP A 71 -13.30 0.38 -9.07
C ASP A 71 -14.76 0.87 -9.15
N ARG A 72 -15.17 1.71 -8.19
CA ARG A 72 -16.53 2.29 -8.14
C ARG A 72 -16.84 3.25 -9.30
N ARG A 73 -15.82 3.76 -10.00
CA ARG A 73 -16.01 4.65 -11.15
C ARG A 73 -16.29 3.87 -12.44
N ILE A 74 -16.05 2.57 -12.45
CA ILE A 74 -16.23 1.73 -13.63
C ILE A 74 -17.69 1.26 -13.68
N PRO A 75 -18.44 1.57 -14.76
CA PRO A 75 -19.83 1.15 -14.90
C PRO A 75 -19.96 -0.37 -15.03
N ASN A 76 -21.10 -0.92 -14.62
CA ASN A 76 -21.38 -2.36 -14.70
C ASN A 76 -22.05 -2.74 -16.03
N THR A 77 -21.40 -2.40 -17.14
CA THR A 77 -21.82 -2.74 -18.52
C THR A 77 -20.79 -3.67 -19.15
N ASP A 78 -21.09 -4.31 -20.29
CA ASP A 78 -20.13 -5.20 -20.98
C ASP A 78 -18.82 -4.47 -21.33
N PHE A 79 -18.92 -3.21 -21.76
CA PHE A 79 -17.76 -2.34 -21.95
C PHE A 79 -17.03 -2.04 -20.64
N GLY A 80 -17.77 -1.86 -19.55
CA GLY A 80 -17.21 -1.66 -18.22
C GLY A 80 -16.44 -2.88 -17.68
N ILE A 81 -16.86 -4.10 -18.02
CA ILE A 81 -16.11 -5.33 -17.69
C ILE A 81 -14.76 -5.34 -18.41
N TRP A 82 -14.74 -5.02 -19.70
CA TRP A 82 -13.51 -4.91 -20.47
C TRP A 82 -12.58 -3.81 -19.92
N LEU A 83 -13.13 -2.64 -19.61
CA LEU A 83 -12.39 -1.53 -19.00
C LEU A 83 -11.80 -1.92 -17.63
N ARG A 84 -12.55 -2.66 -16.81
CA ARG A 84 -12.10 -3.13 -15.49
C ARG A 84 -10.88 -4.04 -15.58
N ARG A 85 -10.83 -4.95 -16.56
CA ARG A 85 -9.66 -5.81 -16.80
C ARG A 85 -8.41 -5.00 -17.13
N ILE A 86 -8.55 -4.01 -18.01
CA ILE A 86 -7.43 -3.13 -18.39
C ILE A 86 -6.94 -2.33 -17.19
N VAL A 87 -7.85 -1.70 -16.46
CA VAL A 87 -7.50 -0.91 -15.27
C VAL A 87 -6.85 -1.78 -14.20
N THR A 88 -7.38 -2.99 -13.96
CA THR A 88 -6.78 -3.93 -13.01
C THR A 88 -5.40 -4.38 -13.45
N GLY A 89 -5.23 -4.75 -14.72
CA GLY A 89 -3.92 -5.10 -15.28
C GLY A 89 -2.89 -3.97 -15.12
N ILE A 90 -3.28 -2.73 -15.41
CA ILE A 90 -2.41 -1.54 -15.21
C ILE A 90 -2.07 -1.36 -13.74
N MET A 91 -3.04 -1.53 -12.83
CA MET A 91 -2.81 -1.39 -11.39
C MET A 91 -1.90 -2.49 -10.83
N VAL A 92 -2.02 -3.72 -11.32
CA VAL A 92 -1.16 -4.85 -10.94
C VAL A 92 0.27 -4.63 -11.45
N VAL A 93 0.43 -4.42 -12.75
CA VAL A 93 1.76 -4.22 -13.38
C VAL A 93 2.41 -2.95 -12.86
N GLY A 94 1.66 -1.85 -12.79
CA GLY A 94 2.13 -0.58 -12.25
C GLY A 94 2.49 -0.67 -10.77
N GLY A 95 1.64 -1.28 -9.95
CA GLY A 95 1.89 -1.45 -8.52
C GLY A 95 3.16 -2.26 -8.24
N PHE A 96 3.32 -3.43 -8.87
CA PHE A 96 4.55 -4.22 -8.71
C PHE A 96 5.77 -3.50 -9.31
N GLY A 97 5.63 -2.87 -10.49
CA GLY A 97 6.70 -2.13 -11.14
C GLY A 97 7.23 -0.99 -10.27
N PHE A 98 6.34 -0.14 -9.73
CA PHE A 98 6.73 0.96 -8.85
C PHE A 98 7.32 0.45 -7.53
N ALA A 99 6.79 -0.63 -6.95
CA ALA A 99 7.36 -1.21 -5.73
C ALA A 99 8.80 -1.71 -5.94
N ILE A 100 9.06 -2.39 -7.07
CA ILE A 100 10.41 -2.84 -7.45
C ILE A 100 11.33 -1.64 -7.65
N LEU A 101 10.89 -0.61 -8.37
CA LEU A 101 11.68 0.60 -8.59
C LEU A 101 12.06 1.30 -7.27
N ILE A 102 11.13 1.40 -6.33
CA ILE A 102 11.38 1.99 -5.00
C ILE A 102 12.39 1.14 -4.22
N PHE A 103 12.28 -0.18 -4.28
CA PHE A 103 13.20 -1.08 -3.59
C PHE A 103 14.62 -0.97 -4.16
N ILE A 104 14.75 -1.00 -5.49
CA ILE A 104 16.04 -0.82 -6.18
C ILE A 104 16.62 0.55 -5.87
N SER A 105 15.82 1.62 -5.97
CA SER A 105 16.26 2.98 -5.64
C SER A 105 16.78 3.06 -4.21
N SER A 106 16.08 2.45 -3.26
CA SER A 106 16.50 2.43 -1.85
C SER A 106 17.83 1.70 -1.67
N MET A 107 17.99 0.53 -2.31
CA MET A 107 19.23 -0.24 -2.27
C MET A 107 20.41 0.54 -2.86
N VAL A 108 20.23 1.15 -4.03
CA VAL A 108 21.27 1.97 -4.68
C VAL A 108 21.67 3.16 -3.80
N SER A 109 20.70 3.88 -3.20
CA SER A 109 20.98 4.99 -2.30
C SER A 109 21.79 4.55 -1.07
N THR A 110 21.41 3.44 -0.43
CA THR A 110 22.18 2.93 0.72
C THR A 110 23.59 2.47 0.33
N ALA A 111 23.75 1.82 -0.82
CA ALA A 111 25.05 1.37 -1.33
C ALA A 111 25.97 2.57 -1.65
N GLN A 112 25.45 3.60 -2.30
CA GLN A 112 26.21 4.80 -2.63
C GLN A 112 26.69 5.54 -1.37
N LEU A 113 25.84 5.67 -0.35
CA LEU A 113 26.21 6.29 0.92
C LEU A 113 27.29 5.48 1.66
N HIS A 114 27.23 4.15 1.59
CA HIS A 114 28.25 3.28 2.17
C HIS A 114 29.61 3.46 1.47
N LEU A 115 29.61 3.56 0.13
CA LEU A 115 30.83 3.80 -0.66
C LEU A 115 31.48 5.16 -0.37
N GLN A 116 30.70 6.16 0.07
CA GLN A 116 31.19 7.48 0.43
C GLN A 116 31.77 7.55 1.86
N GLY A 117 31.80 6.45 2.60
CA GLY A 117 32.36 6.40 3.97
C GLY A 117 31.55 7.19 5.00
N VAL A 118 30.32 7.59 4.67
CA VAL A 118 29.43 8.28 5.60
C VAL A 118 28.99 7.28 6.67
N LYS A 119 29.35 7.53 7.94
CA LYS A 119 28.89 6.71 9.07
C LYS A 119 27.37 6.76 9.11
N PHE A 120 26.77 5.62 8.79
CA PHE A 120 25.33 5.45 8.70
C PHE A 120 24.71 5.65 10.09
N ILE A 121 24.17 6.85 10.33
CA ILE A 121 23.11 7.06 11.33
C ILE A 121 21.98 6.11 10.91
N PRO A 122 21.29 5.40 11.82
CA PRO A 122 20.27 4.42 11.46
C PRO A 122 19.23 5.10 10.57
N ALA A 123 19.24 4.78 9.28
CA ALA A 123 18.37 5.38 8.28
C ALA A 123 16.96 4.76 8.35
N ILE A 124 16.40 4.68 9.56
CA ILE A 124 15.10 4.08 9.83
C ILE A 124 14.00 4.92 9.19
N SER A 125 14.14 6.24 9.18
CA SER A 125 13.27 7.20 8.52
C SER A 125 13.19 6.89 7.02
N PHE A 126 14.35 6.82 6.36
CA PHE A 126 14.45 6.46 4.96
C PHE A 126 13.85 5.08 4.68
N LEU A 127 14.22 4.07 5.45
CA LEU A 127 13.73 2.70 5.25
C LEU A 127 12.22 2.60 5.50
N SER A 128 11.70 3.31 6.50
CA SER A 128 10.27 3.37 6.81
C SER A 128 9.47 4.09 5.73
N ILE A 129 10.04 5.13 5.08
CA ILE A 129 9.43 5.81 3.94
C ILE A 129 9.39 4.87 2.72
N SER A 130 10.51 4.19 2.42
CA SER A 130 10.58 3.24 1.32
C SER A 130 9.58 2.09 1.50
N VAL A 131 9.47 1.55 2.72
CA VAL A 131 8.49 0.50 3.04
C VAL A 131 7.06 1.02 2.95
N LEU A 132 6.77 2.25 3.40
CA LEU A 132 5.45 2.87 3.29
C LEU A 132 4.99 2.92 1.81
N PHE A 133 5.83 3.44 0.92
CA PHE A 133 5.46 3.54 -0.50
C PHE A 133 5.46 2.18 -1.19
N ALA A 134 6.47 1.33 -0.96
CA ALA A 134 6.51 0.01 -1.57
C ALA A 134 5.30 -0.84 -1.18
N SER A 135 4.93 -0.85 0.11
CA SER A 135 3.75 -1.58 0.59
C SER A 135 2.43 -0.99 0.10
N PHE A 136 2.35 0.33 -0.12
CA PHE A 136 1.22 0.98 -0.78
C PHE A 136 1.05 0.48 -2.22
N PHE A 137 2.10 0.48 -3.03
CA PHE A 137 2.03 0.03 -4.41
C PHE A 137 1.79 -1.49 -4.54
N ILE A 138 2.40 -2.30 -3.67
CA ILE A 138 2.10 -3.74 -3.57
C ILE A 138 0.63 -3.94 -3.16
N GLY A 139 0.15 -3.18 -2.18
CA GLY A 139 -1.25 -3.19 -1.77
C GLY A 139 -2.19 -2.89 -2.93
N ILE A 140 -1.87 -1.90 -3.76
CA ILE A 140 -2.66 -1.57 -4.96
C ILE A 140 -2.76 -2.79 -5.89
N ALA A 141 -1.63 -3.44 -6.18
CA ALA A 141 -1.60 -4.60 -7.05
C ALA A 141 -2.44 -5.77 -6.48
N ILE A 142 -2.28 -6.07 -5.18
CA ILE A 142 -3.03 -7.14 -4.51
C ILE A 142 -4.53 -6.86 -4.51
N PHE A 143 -4.95 -5.65 -4.11
CA PHE A 143 -6.37 -5.32 -4.04
C PHE A 143 -7.01 -5.24 -5.42
N ALA A 144 -6.30 -4.73 -6.44
CA ALA A 144 -6.79 -4.71 -7.81
C ALA A 144 -7.05 -6.14 -8.31
N GLY A 145 -6.05 -7.03 -8.19
CA GLY A 145 -6.21 -8.43 -8.60
C GLY A 145 -7.31 -9.16 -7.82
N TYR A 146 -7.47 -8.87 -6.53
CA TYR A 146 -8.57 -9.44 -5.72
C TYR A 146 -9.96 -8.97 -6.20
N ILE A 147 -10.10 -7.69 -6.55
CA ILE A 147 -11.37 -7.13 -7.05
C ILE A 147 -11.74 -7.79 -8.38
N GLU A 148 -10.79 -7.95 -9.30
CA GLU A 148 -11.02 -8.65 -10.56
C GLU A 148 -11.43 -10.10 -10.33
N PHE A 149 -10.68 -10.85 -9.50
CA PHE A 149 -11.03 -12.24 -9.16
C PHE A 149 -12.45 -12.38 -8.57
N THR A 150 -12.82 -11.50 -7.63
CA THR A 150 -14.17 -11.53 -7.05
C THR A 150 -15.25 -11.14 -8.05
N HIS A 151 -14.96 -10.23 -8.98
CA HIS A 151 -15.89 -9.83 -10.03
C HIS A 151 -16.10 -10.95 -11.04
N GLU A 152 -15.03 -11.57 -11.53
CA GLU A 152 -15.12 -12.69 -12.47
C GLU A 152 -15.83 -13.91 -11.87
N ARG A 153 -15.68 -14.15 -10.56
CA ARG A 153 -16.44 -15.17 -9.84
C ARG A 153 -17.93 -14.86 -9.78
N ARG A 154 -18.33 -13.58 -9.66
CA ARG A 154 -19.73 -13.14 -9.68
C ARG A 154 -20.34 -13.11 -11.08
N ALA A 155 -19.53 -12.77 -12.08
CA ALA A 155 -19.92 -12.74 -13.49
C ALA A 155 -19.96 -14.14 -14.12
N GLY A 156 -19.66 -15.20 -13.35
CA GLY A 156 -19.69 -16.59 -13.84
C GLY A 156 -18.57 -16.92 -14.83
N THR A 157 -17.63 -16.02 -15.06
CA THR A 157 -16.62 -16.13 -16.14
C THR A 157 -15.44 -17.02 -15.76
N ILE A 158 -15.19 -17.25 -14.46
CA ILE A 158 -14.26 -18.29 -13.96
C ILE A 158 -14.91 -19.70 -13.90
N VAL A 159 -16.16 -19.86 -14.38
CA VAL A 159 -16.83 -21.16 -14.48
C VAL A 159 -16.55 -21.85 -15.83
N PHE A 160 -15.33 -21.76 -16.35
CA PHE A 160 -14.86 -22.63 -17.45
C PHE A 160 -14.07 -23.87 -16.96
N PHE A 161 -13.94 -24.07 -15.65
CA PHE A 161 -13.40 -25.31 -15.05
C PHE A 161 -14.37 -26.09 -14.15
N GLY A 162 -15.63 -25.64 -14.03
CA GLY A 162 -16.68 -26.34 -13.28
C GLY A 162 -17.89 -26.55 -14.17
N ARG A 163 -18.34 -27.80 -14.32
CA ARG A 163 -19.52 -28.19 -15.11
C ARG A 163 -20.66 -27.17 -14.95
N SER A 164 -21.01 -26.50 -16.03
CA SER A 164 -22.32 -25.88 -16.19
C SER A 164 -23.37 -26.97 -16.07
N LYS A 165 -24.13 -26.98 -14.97
CA LYS A 165 -25.42 -27.66 -14.91
C LYS A 165 -26.47 -26.67 -15.39
N TYR A 166 -26.63 -26.60 -16.71
CA TYR A 166 -27.90 -26.43 -17.41
C TYR A 166 -27.75 -27.11 -18.75
#